data_AF-B4DJP2-F1
#
_entry.id   AF-B4DJP2-F1
#
_cell.length_a   1.000
_cell.length_b   1.000
_cell.length_c   1.000
_cell.angle_alpha   90.00
_cell.angle_beta   90.00
_cell.angle_gamma   90.00
#
_symmetry.space_group_name_H-M   'P 1'
#
loop_
_entity.id
_entity.type
_entity.pdbx_description
1 polymer ?
#
loop_
_entity_poly.entity_id
_entity_poly.type
_entity_poly.pdbx_seq_one_letter_code
_entity_poly.pdbx_strand_id
1 'polypeptide(L)'
;MLGRIVFAWWKGSKLDCNAKQWRLFADILNDVAMFLEIMAPVYPICFTMTVSTSNLAKCIVSVAGGATRAALTVHQARRNNMADVSAKDSSQETLVNLAGLLVSLLMLPLVSGCPGFSLGCFFFLTALHIYANYRAVRALVMETLNEGRLRLVLKHYLQRGEVLDPTAANRMEPLWTGDPAPGLGSCVSTSPTA
;
A
#
# COMPACT_ATOMS: atom_id res chain seq x y z
N MET A 1 15.96 4.15 -12.24
CA MET A 1 16.92 3.70 -11.21
C MET A 1 17.23 4.78 -10.16
N LEU A 2 17.63 5.98 -10.55
CA LEU A 2 17.89 7.08 -9.59
C LEU A 2 16.70 7.38 -8.66
N GLY A 3 15.48 7.44 -9.19
CA GLY A 3 14.28 7.67 -8.37
C GLY A 3 14.06 6.61 -7.28
N ARG A 4 14.43 5.35 -7.54
CA ARG A 4 14.36 4.26 -6.55
C ARG A 4 15.34 4.50 -5.41
N ILE A 5 16.59 4.86 -5.75
CA ILE A 5 17.67 5.12 -4.80
C ILE A 5 17.33 6.32 -3.91
N VAL A 6 16.93 7.44 -4.52
CA VAL A 6 16.55 8.66 -3.79
C VAL A 6 15.36 8.40 -2.87
N PHE A 7 14.33 7.70 -3.36
CA PHE A 7 13.17 7.38 -2.56
C PHE A 7 13.49 6.43 -1.40
N ALA A 8 14.27 5.37 -1.65
CA ALA A 8 14.71 4.44 -0.61
C ALA A 8 15.53 5.16 0.47
N TRP A 9 16.44 6.04 0.08
CA TRP A 9 17.22 6.85 1.02
C TRP A 9 16.32 7.80 1.83
N TRP A 10 15.36 8.46 1.19
CA TRP A 10 14.52 9.45 1.83
C TRP A 10 13.44 8.88 2.77
N LYS A 11 12.87 7.71 2.43
CA LYS A 11 11.71 7.14 3.15
C LYS A 11 11.94 5.76 3.74
N GLY A 12 13.09 5.13 3.54
CA GLY A 12 13.38 3.74 3.92
C GLY A 12 12.93 3.38 5.34
N SER A 13 13.33 4.16 6.34
CA SER A 13 13.02 3.88 7.76
C SER A 13 11.51 3.92 8.10
N LYS A 14 10.68 4.57 7.27
CA LYS A 14 9.22 4.65 7.48
C LYS A 14 8.44 3.57 6.73
N LEU A 15 9.07 2.87 5.79
CA LEU A 15 8.40 1.84 4.97
C LEU A 15 8.00 0.64 5.82
N ASP A 16 8.88 0.19 6.71
CA ASP A 16 8.64 -0.98 7.58
C ASP A 16 7.62 -0.67 8.68
N CYS A 17 7.74 0.50 9.33
CA CYS A 17 6.85 0.90 10.42
C CYS A 17 5.39 1.05 9.98
N ASN A 18 5.17 1.61 8.78
CA ASN A 18 3.83 1.91 8.25
C ASN A 18 3.49 1.04 7.05
N ALA A 19 3.84 -0.26 7.12
CA ALA A 19 3.77 -1.17 5.98
C ALA A 19 2.40 -1.20 5.29
N LYS A 20 1.30 -1.16 6.05
CA LYS A 20 -0.07 -1.13 5.48
C LYS A 20 -0.37 0.12 4.66
N GLN A 21 0.01 1.30 5.19
CA GLN A 21 -0.24 2.57 4.54
C GLN A 21 0.58 2.66 3.25
N TRP A 22 1.85 2.28 3.32
CA TRP A 22 2.73 2.25 2.16
C TRP A 22 2.33 1.22 1.12
N ARG A 23 1.77 0.08 1.54
CA ARG A 23 1.23 -0.94 0.62
C ARG A 23 0.05 -0.36 -0.17
N LEU A 24 -0.95 0.18 0.53
CA LEU A 24 -2.12 0.78 -0.12
C LEU A 24 -1.74 1.99 -1.00
N PHE A 25 -0.80 2.83 -0.55
CA PHE A 25 -0.26 3.93 -1.33
C PHE A 25 0.43 3.43 -2.61
N ALA A 26 1.25 2.39 -2.52
CA ALA A 26 1.93 1.81 -3.67
C ALA A 26 0.92 1.24 -4.68
N ASP A 27 -0.11 0.55 -4.21
CA ASP A 27 -1.16 -0.02 -5.07
C ASP A 27 -1.94 1.09 -5.81
N ILE A 28 -2.31 2.18 -5.11
CA ILE A 28 -2.98 3.34 -5.74
C ILE A 28 -2.06 4.05 -6.74
N LEU A 29 -0.81 4.30 -6.37
CA LEU A 29 0.16 4.98 -7.25
C LEU A 29 0.46 4.15 -8.51
N ASN A 30 0.44 2.81 -8.39
CA ASN A 30 0.59 1.91 -9.52
C ASN A 30 -0.57 2.05 -10.52
N ASP A 31 -1.80 2.10 -10.01
CA ASP A 31 -3.01 2.24 -10.84
C ASP A 31 -3.02 3.60 -11.55
N VAL A 32 -2.59 4.67 -10.87
CA VAL A 32 -2.40 6.00 -11.49
C VAL A 32 -1.34 5.96 -12.60
N ALA A 33 -0.21 5.29 -12.37
CA ALA A 33 0.84 5.16 -13.38
C ALA A 33 0.36 4.39 -14.61
N MET A 34 -0.38 3.30 -14.40
CA MET A 34 -0.99 2.52 -15.49
C MET A 34 -2.02 3.36 -16.28
N PHE A 35 -2.83 4.17 -15.60
CA PHE A 35 -3.75 5.10 -16.25
C PHE A 35 -3.01 6.13 -17.13
N LEU A 36 -1.91 6.70 -16.64
CA LEU A 36 -1.08 7.63 -17.42
C LEU A 36 -0.56 6.99 -18.71
N GLU A 37 -0.17 5.71 -18.68
CA GLU A 37 0.26 4.98 -19.86
C GLU A 37 -0.87 4.73 -20.85
N ILE A 38 -2.07 4.39 -20.37
CA ILE A 38 -3.25 4.21 -21.23
C ILE A 38 -3.63 5.53 -21.89
N MET A 39 -3.47 6.67 -21.20
CA MET A 39 -3.77 8.00 -21.73
C MET A 39 -2.65 8.60 -22.60
N ALA A 40 -1.42 8.09 -22.51
CA ALA A 40 -0.27 8.66 -23.22
C ALA A 40 -0.47 8.78 -24.74
N PRO A 41 -1.07 7.79 -25.45
CA PRO A 41 -1.32 7.90 -26.89
C PRO A 41 -2.33 8.97 -27.28
N VAL A 42 -3.19 9.43 -26.36
CA VAL A 42 -4.22 10.46 -26.60
C VAL A 42 -3.58 11.84 -26.76
N TYR A 43 -2.43 12.08 -26.11
CA TYR A 43 -1.72 13.37 -26.13
C TYR A 43 -0.29 13.20 -26.65
N PRO A 44 -0.08 12.99 -27.96
CA PRO A 44 1.22 12.66 -28.54
C PRO A 44 2.30 13.73 -28.28
N ILE A 45 1.92 15.00 -28.14
CA ILE A 45 2.82 16.11 -27.84
C ILE A 45 3.52 15.94 -26.48
N CYS A 46 2.82 15.36 -25.50
CA CYS A 46 3.32 15.14 -24.14
C CYS A 46 3.72 13.69 -23.88
N PHE A 47 3.69 12.81 -24.89
CA PHE A 47 3.86 11.36 -24.74
C PHE A 47 5.08 10.99 -23.89
N THR A 48 6.26 11.51 -24.25
CA THR A 48 7.51 11.21 -23.56
C THR A 48 7.48 11.66 -22.10
N MET A 49 6.90 12.83 -21.81
CA MET A 49 6.78 13.32 -20.42
C MET A 49 5.83 12.45 -19.61
N THR A 50 4.67 12.09 -20.18
CA THR A 50 3.67 11.24 -19.53
C THR A 50 4.24 9.87 -19.17
N VAL A 51 4.87 9.19 -20.14
CA VAL A 51 5.46 7.86 -19.94
C VAL A 51 6.66 7.92 -19.00
N SER A 52 7.47 8.98 -19.04
CA SER A 52 8.58 9.17 -18.10
C SER A 52 8.09 9.33 -16.66
N THR A 53 7.04 10.13 -16.45
CA THR A 53 6.40 10.31 -15.14
C THR A 53 5.78 9.01 -14.64
N SER A 54 5.10 8.24 -15.50
CA SER A 54 4.59 6.90 -15.15
C SER A 54 5.71 5.98 -14.67
N ASN A 55 6.81 5.90 -15.42
CA ASN A 55 7.95 5.04 -15.05
C ASN A 55 8.63 5.48 -13.75
N LEU A 56 8.67 6.79 -13.47
CA LEU A 56 9.13 7.29 -12.18
C LEU A 56 8.19 6.86 -11.04
N ALA A 57 6.88 6.97 -11.23
CA ALA A 57 5.90 6.49 -10.27
C ALA A 57 6.05 4.97 -10.03
N LYS A 58 6.17 4.15 -11.08
CA LYS A 58 6.42 2.70 -10.97
C LYS A 58 7.73 2.36 -10.27
N CYS A 59 8.77 3.18 -10.42
CA CYS A 59 10.00 3.05 -9.64
C CYS A 59 9.73 3.20 -8.13
N ILE A 60 8.95 4.20 -7.73
CA ILE A 60 8.57 4.43 -6.33
C ILE A 60 7.72 3.25 -5.81
N VAL A 61 6.71 2.85 -6.58
CA VAL A 61 5.85 1.68 -6.30
C VAL A 61 6.70 0.44 -6.06
N SER A 62 7.68 0.18 -6.93
CA SER A 62 8.53 -1.01 -6.82
C SER A 62 9.34 -1.04 -5.51
N VAL A 63 9.80 0.11 -5.01
CA VAL A 63 10.51 0.19 -3.73
C VAL A 63 9.55 0.04 -2.55
N ALA A 64 8.45 0.79 -2.54
CA ALA A 64 7.46 0.73 -1.46
C ALA A 64 6.79 -0.65 -1.38
N GLY A 65 6.36 -1.20 -2.51
CA GLY A 65 5.79 -2.55 -2.61
C GLY A 65 6.79 -3.64 -2.20
N GLY A 66 8.06 -3.54 -2.62
CA GLY A 66 9.10 -4.48 -2.22
C GLY A 66 9.39 -4.47 -0.72
N ALA A 67 9.56 -3.28 -0.12
CA ALA A 67 9.82 -3.13 1.31
C ALA A 67 8.63 -3.62 2.16
N THR A 68 7.40 -3.22 1.80
CA THR A 68 6.20 -3.63 2.53
C THR A 68 5.92 -5.13 2.38
N ARG A 69 6.18 -5.71 1.21
CA ARG A 69 6.13 -7.18 1.03
C ARG A 69 7.12 -7.88 1.94
N ALA A 70 8.37 -7.42 2.01
CA ALA A 70 9.36 -7.99 2.92
C ALA A 70 8.93 -7.92 4.39
N ALA A 71 8.39 -6.78 4.84
CA ALA A 71 7.86 -6.62 6.19
C ALA A 71 6.68 -7.58 6.47
N LEU A 72 5.78 -7.79 5.50
CA LEU A 72 4.67 -8.74 5.60
C LEU A 72 5.18 -10.19 5.66
N THR A 73 6.17 -10.55 4.84
CA THR A 73 6.79 -11.88 4.86
C THR A 73 7.43 -12.18 6.21
N VAL A 74 8.15 -11.21 6.79
CA VAL A 74 8.70 -11.31 8.16
C VAL A 74 7.58 -11.53 9.17
N HIS A 75 6.50 -10.76 9.08
CA HIS A 75 5.34 -10.90 9.97
C HIS A 75 4.66 -12.28 9.85
N GLN A 76 4.56 -12.83 8.66
CA GLN A 76 3.97 -14.14 8.38
C GLN A 76 4.89 -15.30 8.79
N ALA A 77 6.20 -15.07 8.87
CA ALA A 77 7.21 -16.06 9.24
C ALA A 77 7.23 -16.37 10.75
N ARG A 78 6.11 -16.85 11.28
CA ARG A 78 5.88 -17.10 12.73
C ARG A 78 6.81 -18.14 13.37
N ARG A 79 7.44 -19.01 12.58
CA ARG A 79 8.30 -20.10 13.08
C ARG A 79 9.73 -19.97 12.56
N ASN A 80 10.23 -18.75 12.41
CA ASN A 80 11.53 -18.46 11.78
C ASN A 80 11.65 -19.10 10.38
N ASN A 81 10.52 -19.24 9.69
CA ASN A 81 10.38 -19.95 8.42
C ASN A 81 10.27 -19.00 7.23
N MET A 82 11.04 -17.92 7.24
CA MET A 82 10.95 -16.84 6.24
C MET A 82 11.16 -17.36 4.81
N ALA A 83 12.14 -18.25 4.59
CA ALA A 83 12.41 -18.81 3.27
C ALA A 83 11.23 -19.62 2.71
N ASP A 84 10.55 -20.40 3.55
CA ASP A 84 9.35 -21.17 3.17
C ASP A 84 8.18 -20.25 2.80
N VAL A 85 7.94 -19.21 3.61
CA VAL A 85 6.90 -18.21 3.33
C VAL A 85 7.20 -17.47 2.02
N SER A 86 8.43 -17.00 1.83
CA SER A 86 8.86 -16.33 0.59
C SER A 86 8.71 -17.22 -0.64
N ALA A 87 9.07 -18.50 -0.54
CA ALA A 87 8.95 -19.45 -1.65
C ALA A 87 7.48 -19.68 -2.04
N LYS A 88 6.59 -19.82 -1.06
CA LYS A 88 5.14 -19.99 -1.28
C LYS A 88 4.51 -18.74 -1.90
N ASP A 89 4.84 -17.56 -1.38
CA ASP A 89 4.35 -16.28 -1.89
C ASP A 89 4.81 -16.04 -3.35
N SER A 90 6.08 -16.32 -3.66
CA SER A 90 6.60 -16.26 -5.04
C SER A 90 5.92 -17.26 -5.98
N SER A 91 5.63 -18.48 -5.49
CA SER A 91 4.90 -19.49 -6.27
C SER A 91 3.45 -19.06 -6.54
N GLN A 92 2.79 -18.44 -5.56
CA GLN A 92 1.45 -17.90 -5.70
C GLN A 92 1.41 -16.76 -6.72
N GLU A 93 2.36 -15.83 -6.67
CA GLU A 93 2.49 -14.76 -7.66
C GLU A 93 2.67 -15.32 -9.07
N THR A 94 3.54 -16.32 -9.24
CA THR A 94 3.76 -16.99 -10.53
C THR A 94 2.48 -17.63 -11.07
N LEU A 95 1.74 -18.35 -10.22
CA LEU A 95 0.49 -18.99 -10.60
C LEU A 95 -0.57 -17.96 -11.03
N VAL A 96 -0.72 -16.88 -10.27
CA VAL A 96 -1.67 -15.80 -10.58
C VAL A 96 -1.29 -15.09 -11.87
N ASN A 97 0.01 -14.83 -12.10
CA ASN A 97 0.48 -14.23 -13.35
C ASN A 97 0.21 -15.13 -14.56
N LEU A 98 0.41 -16.44 -14.43
CA LEU A 98 0.09 -17.40 -15.50
C LEU A 98 -1.41 -17.41 -15.82
N ALA A 99 -2.26 -17.45 -14.78
CA ALA A 99 -3.71 -17.38 -14.95
C ALA A 99 -4.13 -16.04 -15.58
N GLY A 100 -3.55 -14.92 -15.14
CA GLY A 100 -3.80 -13.60 -15.69
C GLY A 100 -3.40 -13.49 -17.16
N LEU A 101 -2.27 -14.08 -17.54
CA LEU A 101 -1.83 -14.15 -18.94
C LEU A 101 -2.82 -14.94 -19.80
N LEU A 102 -3.30 -16.10 -19.31
CA LEU A 102 -4.29 -16.91 -20.02
C LEU A 102 -5.61 -16.13 -20.19
N VAL A 103 -6.11 -15.50 -19.14
CA VAL A 103 -7.33 -14.68 -19.20
C VAL A 103 -7.15 -13.49 -20.15
N SER A 104 -6.00 -12.81 -20.09
CA SER A 104 -5.68 -11.69 -20.98
C SER A 104 -5.67 -12.11 -22.45
N LEU A 105 -5.07 -13.27 -22.77
CA LEU A 105 -5.04 -13.79 -24.13
C LEU A 105 -6.45 -14.05 -24.70
N LEU A 106 -7.36 -14.55 -23.85
CA LEU A 106 -8.76 -14.79 -24.25
C LEU A 106 -9.57 -13.48 -24.34
N MET A 107 -9.27 -12.48 -23.51
CA MET A 107 -9.98 -11.20 -23.47
C MET A 107 -9.52 -10.21 -24.55
N LEU A 108 -8.26 -10.25 -24.98
CA LEU A 108 -7.67 -9.28 -25.90
C LEU A 108 -8.47 -9.12 -27.22
N PRO A 109 -8.92 -10.19 -27.90
CA PRO A 109 -9.73 -10.05 -29.12
C PRO A 109 -11.08 -9.40 -28.87
N LEU A 110 -11.68 -9.61 -27.69
CA LEU A 110 -12.99 -9.05 -27.32
C LEU A 110 -12.92 -7.56 -26.99
N VAL A 111 -11.79 -7.11 -26.42
CA VAL A 111 -11.62 -5.75 -25.91
C VAL A 111 -10.95 -4.82 -26.92
N SER A 112 -10.05 -5.34 -27.77
CA SER A 112 -9.20 -4.54 -28.67
C SER A 112 -9.96 -3.67 -29.67
N GLY A 113 -11.16 -4.08 -30.09
CA GLY A 113 -11.98 -3.32 -31.05
C GLY A 113 -12.79 -2.17 -30.45
N CYS A 114 -12.82 -2.02 -29.11
CA CYS A 114 -13.71 -1.08 -28.42
C CYS A 114 -12.98 -0.33 -27.30
N PRO A 115 -12.35 0.83 -27.57
CA PRO A 115 -11.61 1.60 -26.58
C PRO A 115 -12.45 1.98 -25.34
N GLY A 116 -13.73 2.32 -25.53
CA GLY A 116 -14.64 2.61 -24.41
C GLY A 116 -14.89 1.41 -23.49
N PHE A 117 -15.02 0.21 -24.06
CA PHE A 117 -15.14 -1.03 -23.27
C PHE A 117 -13.85 -1.33 -22.52
N SER A 118 -12.69 -1.16 -23.18
CA SER A 118 -11.38 -1.30 -22.53
C SER A 118 -11.21 -0.36 -21.34
N LEU A 119 -11.59 0.91 -21.48
CA LEU A 119 -11.54 1.87 -20.38
C LEU A 119 -12.54 1.54 -19.28
N GLY A 120 -13.75 1.10 -19.63
CA GLY A 120 -14.73 0.61 -18.65
C GLY A 120 -14.20 -0.57 -17.83
N CYS A 121 -13.60 -1.57 -18.48
CA CYS A 121 -12.95 -2.68 -17.83
C CYS A 121 -11.79 -2.24 -16.94
N PHE A 122 -10.95 -1.29 -17.40
CA PHE A 122 -9.87 -0.72 -16.59
C PHE A 122 -10.40 -0.11 -15.30
N PHE A 123 -11.36 0.83 -15.36
CA PHE A 123 -11.90 1.47 -14.16
C PHE A 123 -12.57 0.47 -13.21
N PHE A 124 -13.32 -0.50 -13.74
CA PHE A 124 -13.95 -1.55 -12.94
C PHE A 124 -12.90 -2.42 -12.22
N LEU A 125 -11.90 -2.91 -12.94
CA LEU A 125 -10.85 -3.75 -12.37
C LEU A 125 -9.96 -2.97 -11.39
N THR A 126 -9.66 -1.69 -11.66
CA THR A 126 -8.96 -0.81 -10.73
C THR A 126 -9.75 -0.59 -9.45
N ALA A 127 -11.06 -0.33 -9.53
CA ALA A 127 -11.89 -0.17 -8.35
C ALA A 127 -11.93 -1.47 -7.50
N LEU A 128 -12.07 -2.62 -8.17
CA LEU A 128 -12.01 -3.93 -7.51
C LEU A 128 -10.63 -4.18 -6.88
N HIS A 129 -9.54 -3.85 -7.57
CA HIS A 129 -8.16 -3.97 -7.10
C HIS A 129 -7.92 -3.15 -5.83
N ILE A 130 -8.27 -1.86 -5.84
CA ILE A 130 -8.12 -0.99 -4.67
C ILE A 130 -8.99 -1.46 -3.50
N TYR A 131 -10.23 -1.86 -3.77
CA TYR A 131 -11.12 -2.39 -2.73
C TYR A 131 -10.55 -3.68 -2.11
N ALA A 132 -10.08 -4.62 -2.92
CA ALA A 132 -9.47 -5.86 -2.45
C ALA A 132 -8.22 -5.59 -1.61
N ASN A 133 -7.32 -4.72 -2.07
CA ASN A 133 -6.12 -4.34 -1.32
C ASN A 133 -6.47 -3.62 -0.01
N TYR A 134 -7.45 -2.72 -0.01
CA TYR A 134 -7.97 -2.08 1.21
C TYR A 134 -8.46 -3.13 2.22
N ARG A 135 -9.29 -4.09 1.76
CA ARG A 135 -9.78 -5.18 2.61
C ARG A 135 -8.64 -6.06 3.14
N ALA A 136 -7.63 -6.35 2.32
CA ALA A 136 -6.45 -7.13 2.71
C ALA A 136 -5.64 -6.44 3.80
N VAL A 137 -5.31 -5.15 3.65
CA VAL A 137 -4.54 -4.42 4.67
C VAL A 137 -5.35 -4.19 5.96
N ARG A 138 -6.68 -4.11 5.89
CA ARG A 138 -7.56 -4.07 7.07
C ARG A 138 -7.63 -5.40 7.81
N ALA A 139 -7.57 -6.52 7.09
CA ALA A 139 -7.55 -7.86 7.67
C ALA A 139 -6.20 -8.20 8.30
N LEU A 140 -5.11 -7.58 7.83
CA LEU A 140 -3.78 -7.79 8.39
C LEU A 140 -3.67 -7.20 9.80
N VAL A 141 -3.41 -8.06 10.80
CA VAL A 141 -3.18 -7.65 12.19
C VAL A 141 -1.69 -7.62 12.49
N MET A 142 -1.10 -6.42 12.44
CA MET A 142 0.32 -6.23 12.71
C MET A 142 0.58 -6.23 14.23
N GLU A 143 1.57 -6.98 14.68
CA GLU A 143 1.95 -7.05 16.11
C GLU A 143 3.02 -6.02 16.50
N THR A 144 3.75 -5.47 15.53
CA THR A 144 4.76 -4.44 15.76
C THR A 144 4.08 -3.10 16.02
N LEU A 145 4.51 -2.30 16.99
CA LEU A 145 3.92 -0.96 17.19
C LEU A 145 4.51 0.05 16.21
N ASN A 146 3.65 0.79 15.51
CA ASN A 146 4.04 2.01 14.81
C ASN A 146 3.61 3.24 15.62
N GLU A 147 3.97 4.43 15.15
CA GLU A 147 3.68 5.69 15.88
C GLU A 147 2.17 5.89 16.12
N GLY A 148 1.33 5.59 15.12
CA GLY A 148 -0.11 5.71 15.22
C GLY A 148 -0.73 4.74 16.23
N ARG A 149 -0.35 3.46 16.16
CA ARG A 149 -0.81 2.41 17.07
C ARG A 149 -0.30 2.62 18.49
N LEU A 150 0.97 3.02 18.65
CA LEU A 150 1.53 3.38 19.95
C LEU A 150 0.75 4.52 20.61
N ARG A 151 0.41 5.57 19.85
CA ARG A 151 -0.38 6.69 20.35
C ARG A 151 -1.79 6.26 20.77
N LEU A 152 -2.44 5.40 19.98
CA LEU A 152 -3.74 4.82 20.29
C LEU A 152 -3.72 4.01 21.59
N VAL A 153 -2.73 3.12 21.74
CA VAL A 153 -2.53 2.30 22.94
C VAL A 153 -2.25 3.19 24.15
N LEU A 154 -1.35 4.17 24.04
CA LEU A 154 -0.99 5.06 25.14
C LEU A 154 -2.18 5.91 25.58
N LYS A 155 -2.94 6.49 24.65
CA LYS A 155 -4.15 7.26 24.97
C LYS A 155 -5.19 6.40 25.68
N HIS A 156 -5.40 5.16 25.21
CA HIS A 156 -6.34 4.24 25.84
C HIS A 156 -5.91 3.88 27.27
N TYR A 157 -4.63 3.56 27.43
CA TYR A 157 -4.04 3.22 28.73
C TYR A 157 -4.14 4.38 29.73
N LEU A 158 -3.80 5.60 29.32
CA LEU A 158 -3.92 6.78 30.19
C LEU A 158 -5.36 7.11 30.58
N GLN A 159 -6.35 6.77 29.75
CA GLN A 159 -7.76 7.05 30.02
C GLN A 159 -8.48 5.95 30.81
N ARG A 160 -8.09 4.68 30.64
CA ARG A 160 -8.82 3.52 31.20
C ARG A 160 -7.98 2.62 32.09
N GLY A 161 -6.66 2.76 32.11
CA GLY A 161 -5.75 1.87 32.84
C GLY A 161 -5.55 0.50 32.17
N GLU A 162 -6.13 0.28 30.99
CA GLU A 162 -6.09 -1.00 30.28
C GLU A 162 -5.23 -0.91 29.01
N VAL A 163 -4.54 -1.99 28.67
CA VAL A 163 -3.75 -2.08 27.43
C VAL A 163 -4.67 -2.53 26.30
N LEU A 164 -4.69 -1.75 25.22
CA LEU A 164 -5.53 -2.03 24.05
C LEU A 164 -5.01 -3.26 23.29
N ASP A 165 -5.89 -4.23 23.02
CA ASP A 165 -5.56 -5.42 22.23
C ASP A 165 -5.07 -5.07 20.81
N PRO A 166 -4.08 -5.79 20.26
CA PRO A 166 -3.58 -5.55 18.91
C PRO A 166 -4.68 -5.52 17.85
N THR A 167 -5.70 -6.38 17.95
CA THR A 167 -6.83 -6.44 16.99
C THR A 167 -7.70 -5.19 17.06
N ALA A 168 -7.94 -4.68 18.29
CA ALA A 168 -8.70 -3.45 18.50
C ALA A 168 -7.92 -2.23 17.99
N ALA A 169 -6.62 -2.14 18.31
CA ALA A 169 -5.72 -1.12 17.79
C ALA A 169 -5.66 -1.14 16.25
N ASN A 170 -5.63 -2.34 15.66
CA ASN A 170 -5.61 -2.56 14.21
C ASN A 170 -6.84 -2.00 13.50
N ARG A 171 -8.03 -2.16 14.10
CA ARG A 171 -9.29 -1.64 13.54
C ARG A 171 -9.36 -0.12 13.59
N MET A 172 -8.75 0.49 14.60
CA MET A 172 -8.74 1.94 14.81
C MET A 172 -7.60 2.65 14.05
N GLU A 173 -6.62 1.90 13.57
CA GLU A 173 -5.48 2.45 12.83
C GLU A 173 -5.93 3.14 11.52
N PRO A 174 -5.54 4.41 11.30
CA PRO A 174 -5.77 5.10 10.04
C PRO A 174 -4.86 4.51 8.95
N LEU A 175 -5.43 4.31 7.76
CA LEU A 175 -4.69 3.73 6.63
C LEU A 175 -4.14 4.77 5.64
N TRP A 176 -4.42 6.06 5.84
CA TRP A 176 -3.98 7.13 4.95
C TRP A 176 -2.80 7.90 5.53
N THR A 177 -1.82 8.22 4.67
CA THR A 177 -0.69 9.09 5.02
C THR A 177 -1.16 10.53 5.11
N GLY A 178 -1.27 11.05 6.33
CA GLY A 178 -1.55 12.46 6.56
C GLY A 178 -2.86 12.76 7.29
N ASP A 179 -3.56 11.77 7.83
CA ASP A 179 -4.58 12.08 8.83
C ASP A 179 -3.90 12.80 10.01
N PRO A 180 -4.24 14.08 10.27
CA PRO A 180 -3.84 14.70 11.51
C PRO A 180 -4.57 13.93 12.61
N ALA A 181 -3.84 13.09 13.34
CA ALA A 181 -4.36 12.56 14.59
C ALA A 181 -4.84 13.78 15.40
N PRO A 182 -6.10 13.80 15.88
CA PRO A 182 -6.59 14.92 16.69
C PRO A 182 -5.62 15.14 17.84
N GLY A 183 -5.10 16.37 17.90
CA GLY A 183 -3.87 16.72 18.60
C GLY A 183 -3.79 16.20 20.02
N LEU A 184 -2.63 15.63 20.36
CA LEU A 184 -2.23 15.39 21.74
C LEU A 184 -1.69 16.71 22.35
N GLY A 185 -2.48 17.79 22.26
CA GLY A 185 -2.00 19.16 22.51
C GLY A 185 -2.86 20.03 23.43
N SER A 186 -3.92 19.50 24.04
CA SER A 186 -4.82 20.33 24.86
C SER A 186 -5.21 19.73 26.22
N CYS A 187 -4.53 18.69 26.70
CA CYS A 187 -4.71 18.21 28.07
C CYS A 187 -3.36 18.08 28.74
N VAL A 188 -3.01 19.11 29.51
CA VAL A 188 -2.20 19.17 30.74
C VAL A 188 -1.52 20.54 30.77
N SER A 189 -2.28 21.53 31.24
CA SER A 189 -1.73 22.67 31.95
C SER A 189 -2.54 22.78 33.24
N THR A 190 -2.32 21.84 34.15
CA THR A 190 -2.65 22.05 35.56
C THR A 190 -1.69 23.10 36.08
N SER A 191 -2.23 24.29 36.32
CA SER A 191 -1.63 25.34 37.14
C SER A 191 -1.23 24.77 38.51
N PRO A 192 0.00 24.96 38.99
CA PRO A 192 0.27 24.93 40.41
C PRO A 192 -0.02 26.32 40.99
N THR A 193 -1.13 26.41 41.73
CA THR A 193 -1.28 27.40 42.80
C THR A 193 -0.36 27.01 43.95
N ALA A 194 0.62 27.86 44.24
CA ALA A 194 1.14 28.14 45.58
C ALA A 194 1.76 29.54 45.55
#